data_AF-A0A3D4S695-F1
#
_entry.id   AF-A0A3D4S695-F1
#
_cell.length_a   1.000
_cell.length_b   1.000
_cell.length_c   1.000
_cell.angle_alpha   90.00
_cell.angle_beta   90.00
_cell.angle_gamma   90.00
#
_symmetry.space_group_name_H-M   'P 1'
#
loop_
_entity.id
_entity.type
_entity.pdbx_description
1 polymer ?
#
loop_
_entity_poly.entity_id
_entity_poly.type
_entity_poly.pdbx_seq_one_letter_code
_entity_poly.pdbx_strand_id
1 'polypeptide(L)'
;MNGKNLRKVIFATAMTLVIALSAFAAVGGEPALANSAQRYWTGSSSSGVGVREDDCPLEVESELLTFDIKEFPKNYYGENEELDFGSSVTAEYRFYNPSDADVTATLAFPFGYAPSYIWRESFENAVADFKITVDGEPVESTVRHTYSPGAFKNSDISRIRDDYDESGFYRRDLPVTAYYFRFSGIDEEKYPAATAAIDFKSDRADRTKYAISDANSFRSLKDGYRVGSSVNNGDKIVVCVIGENVPLTADRWTVYSNGGIEKPVAGSARLEQTVDMKLSEIIYGNYDESGGISRVDYFNAAVDMMTADDTEGLGFVDFPTKNRMSRLMHWYEYKLTVPKGGRAVNAVTAPAYPSIDTLYSPAVYEYVYLLSPASTWAKFGTLEIVVNTPYFMLDGTKSATDVKNWVKTENGYGCKLSALPDGELAFSLCSSASPEKQRYNGAHAAVSAVIILVCLGALVAAIIVGTAIFVLVYSLLRRKKRSRGGVKTGFGANKPSDYFTEENLVKSEKPDKSDDKEQTGQDGSDVSQ
;
A
#
# COMPACT_ATOMS: atom_id res chain seq x y z
N MET A 1 16.49 66.09 -2.58
CA MET A 1 15.10 65.64 -2.32
C MET A 1 14.62 66.11 -0.95
N ASN A 2 13.38 66.62 -0.88
CA ASN A 2 12.68 66.91 0.36
C ASN A 2 12.11 65.59 0.94
N GLY A 3 11.96 65.44 2.26
CA GLY A 3 11.63 64.15 2.91
C GLY A 3 10.35 63.47 2.38
N LYS A 4 9.39 64.27 1.88
CA LYS A 4 8.18 63.78 1.19
C LYS A 4 8.48 63.05 -0.13
N ASN A 5 9.49 63.46 -0.89
CA ASN A 5 9.83 62.83 -2.16
C ASN A 5 10.60 61.51 -1.96
N LEU A 6 11.38 61.39 -0.89
CA LEU A 6 12.05 60.14 -0.55
C LEU A 6 11.06 59.08 -0.08
N ARG A 7 10.05 59.46 0.72
CA ARG A 7 8.95 58.55 1.10
C ARG A 7 8.13 58.12 -0.12
N LYS A 8 7.83 59.03 -1.07
CA LYS A 8 7.12 58.69 -2.30
C LYS A 8 7.90 57.71 -3.19
N VAL A 9 9.22 57.87 -3.29
CA VAL A 9 10.08 56.94 -4.06
C VAL A 9 10.13 55.58 -3.37
N ILE A 10 10.37 55.52 -2.05
CA ILE A 10 10.39 54.25 -1.30
C ILE A 10 9.04 53.53 -1.39
N PHE A 11 7.93 54.26 -1.27
CA PHE A 11 6.58 53.69 -1.37
C PHE A 11 6.28 53.21 -2.80
N ALA A 12 6.71 53.95 -3.82
CA ALA A 12 6.58 53.52 -5.21
C ALA A 12 7.40 52.25 -5.49
N THR A 13 8.66 52.18 -5.01
CA THR A 13 9.52 50.99 -5.20
C THR A 13 8.98 49.77 -4.45
N ALA A 14 8.48 49.95 -3.22
CA ALA A 14 7.83 48.87 -2.47
C ALA A 14 6.54 48.39 -3.14
N MET A 15 5.74 49.31 -3.69
CA MET A 15 4.51 48.97 -4.41
C MET A 15 4.80 48.26 -5.74
N THR A 16 5.84 48.67 -6.47
CA THR A 16 6.29 47.96 -7.68
C THR A 16 6.79 46.55 -7.34
N LEU A 17 7.47 46.36 -6.20
CA LEU A 17 7.89 45.04 -5.73
C LEU A 17 6.69 44.15 -5.37
N VAL A 18 5.68 44.72 -4.69
CA VAL A 18 4.44 44.01 -4.33
C VAL A 18 3.61 43.67 -5.57
N ILE A 19 3.52 44.57 -6.56
CA ILE A 19 2.83 44.32 -7.84
C ILE A 19 3.58 43.25 -8.66
N ALA A 20 4.92 43.27 -8.67
CA ALA A 20 5.72 42.22 -9.30
C ALA A 20 5.55 40.87 -8.58
N LEU A 21 5.53 40.84 -7.24
CA LEU A 21 5.28 39.64 -6.44
C LEU A 21 3.84 39.11 -6.54
N SER A 22 2.85 39.97 -6.78
CA SER A 22 1.46 39.55 -7.01
C SER A 22 1.21 39.10 -8.45
N ALA A 23 1.96 39.62 -9.44
CA ALA A 23 2.00 39.03 -10.78
C ALA A 23 2.63 37.62 -10.78
N PHE A 24 3.55 37.32 -9.85
CA PHE A 24 4.06 35.95 -9.59
C PHE A 24 2.97 35.00 -9.08
N ALA A 25 1.99 35.48 -8.31
CA ALA A 25 0.85 34.67 -7.84
C ALA A 25 -0.18 34.38 -8.95
N ALA A 26 -0.27 35.24 -9.98
CA ALA A 26 -1.24 35.08 -11.07
C ALA A 26 -0.74 34.19 -12.21
N VAL A 27 0.58 34.03 -12.39
CA VAL A 27 1.18 33.14 -13.41
C VAL A 27 1.30 31.69 -12.91
N GLY A 28 1.14 31.46 -11.60
CA GLY A 28 1.04 30.12 -10.99
C GLY A 28 -0.36 29.52 -11.00
N GLY A 29 -1.33 30.16 -11.64
CA GLY A 29 -2.64 29.56 -11.92
C GLY A 29 -2.49 28.55 -13.06
N GLU A 30 -1.91 27.39 -12.77
CA GLU A 30 -1.99 26.25 -13.68
C GLU A 30 -3.47 25.93 -13.95
N PRO A 31 -3.89 25.65 -15.19
CA PRO A 31 -4.89 24.62 -15.35
C PRO A 31 -4.21 23.35 -14.84
N ALA A 32 -4.40 23.03 -13.57
CA ALA A 32 -4.13 21.71 -13.05
C ALA A 32 -5.00 20.74 -13.85
N LEU A 33 -4.48 20.23 -14.97
CA LEU A 33 -4.94 18.96 -15.49
C LEU A 33 -4.57 17.95 -14.41
N ALA A 34 -5.57 17.59 -13.61
CA ALA A 34 -5.53 16.63 -12.53
C ALA A 34 -4.97 15.29 -13.03
N ASN A 35 -3.65 15.13 -13.02
CA ASN A 35 -2.96 13.88 -13.31
C ASN A 35 -2.93 12.96 -12.06
N SER A 36 -4.00 12.95 -11.27
CA SER A 36 -4.20 12.05 -10.13
C SER A 36 -5.00 10.80 -10.49
N ALA A 37 -5.34 10.60 -11.77
CA ALA A 37 -6.01 9.39 -12.22
C ALA A 37 -5.06 8.19 -12.09
N GLN A 38 -5.50 7.16 -11.35
CA GLN A 38 -4.85 5.85 -11.27
C GLN A 38 -4.48 5.38 -12.68
N ARG A 39 -3.26 4.88 -12.89
CA ARG A 39 -2.78 4.44 -14.22
C ARG A 39 -2.59 2.93 -14.33
N TYR A 40 -2.61 2.25 -13.20
CA TYR A 40 -2.44 0.81 -13.09
C TYR A 40 -3.56 0.21 -12.24
N TRP A 41 -4.14 -0.87 -12.72
CA TRP A 41 -5.13 -1.66 -11.99
C TRP A 41 -4.66 -3.10 -11.88
N THR A 42 -4.86 -3.70 -10.71
CA THR A 42 -4.50 -5.09 -10.46
C THR A 42 -5.67 -5.98 -10.87
N GLY A 43 -5.39 -6.95 -11.73
CA GLY A 43 -6.30 -8.05 -12.08
C GLY A 43 -6.32 -9.15 -11.02
N SER A 44 -6.86 -10.31 -11.40
CA SER A 44 -6.79 -11.54 -10.62
C SER A 44 -5.71 -12.45 -11.21
N SER A 45 -4.84 -12.98 -10.36
CA SER A 45 -4.00 -14.12 -10.76
C SER A 45 -4.80 -15.40 -10.59
N SER A 46 -4.81 -16.25 -11.61
CA SER A 46 -5.32 -17.62 -11.51
C SER A 46 -4.16 -18.59 -11.33
N SER A 47 -4.42 -19.82 -10.95
CA SER A 47 -3.35 -20.77 -10.64
C SER A 47 -3.75 -22.22 -10.89
N GLY A 48 -2.77 -23.12 -10.95
CA GLY A 48 -3.00 -24.56 -11.10
C GLY A 48 -3.74 -25.20 -9.94
N VAL A 49 -4.39 -26.34 -10.21
CA VAL A 49 -5.04 -27.14 -9.15
C VAL A 49 -3.98 -27.68 -8.18
N GLY A 50 -4.19 -27.44 -6.88
CA GLY A 50 -3.48 -28.09 -5.79
C GLY A 50 -4.34 -29.13 -5.09
N VAL A 51 -3.70 -30.00 -4.31
CA VAL A 51 -4.35 -31.02 -3.47
C VAL A 51 -4.26 -30.62 -2.00
N ARG A 52 -5.34 -30.81 -1.23
CA ARG A 52 -5.35 -30.50 0.21
C ARG A 52 -4.64 -31.54 1.05
N GLU A 53 -4.63 -32.80 0.59
CA GLU A 53 -3.93 -33.90 1.26
C GLU A 53 -2.43 -33.92 0.94
N ASP A 54 -1.61 -34.18 1.95
CA ASP A 54 -0.19 -34.48 1.76
C ASP A 54 -0.05 -35.82 1.00
N ASP A 55 0.89 -35.90 0.06
CA ASP A 55 1.28 -37.14 -0.66
C ASP A 55 0.18 -37.80 -1.53
N CYS A 56 -0.60 -37.01 -2.27
CA CYS A 56 -1.54 -37.56 -3.25
C CYS A 56 -0.82 -38.32 -4.40
N PRO A 57 -1.15 -39.59 -4.67
CA PRO A 57 -0.44 -40.42 -5.64
C PRO A 57 -0.81 -40.13 -7.10
N LEU A 58 -1.76 -39.23 -7.35
CA LEU A 58 -2.18 -38.90 -8.71
C LEU A 58 -1.05 -38.20 -9.48
N GLU A 59 -0.84 -38.64 -10.72
CA GLU A 59 0.07 -38.03 -11.66
C GLU A 59 -0.70 -37.16 -12.66
N VAL A 60 -0.12 -36.03 -13.06
CA VAL A 60 -0.63 -35.22 -14.18
C VAL A 60 0.12 -35.63 -15.44
N GLU A 61 -0.54 -36.34 -16.35
CA GLU A 61 0.04 -36.73 -17.64
C GLU A 61 0.18 -35.52 -18.58
N SER A 62 -0.79 -34.60 -18.53
CA SER A 62 -0.76 -33.36 -19.30
C SER A 62 -1.72 -32.30 -18.74
N GLU A 63 -1.42 -31.03 -18.98
CA GLU A 63 -2.31 -29.89 -18.77
C GLU A 63 -2.53 -29.13 -20.09
N LEU A 64 -3.77 -28.78 -20.37
CA LEU A 64 -4.15 -27.83 -21.43
C LEU A 64 -4.75 -26.58 -20.77
N LEU A 65 -4.01 -25.47 -20.87
CA LEU A 65 -4.46 -24.15 -20.43
C LEU A 65 -5.03 -23.38 -21.61
N THR A 66 -6.33 -23.10 -21.58
CA THR A 66 -7.02 -22.32 -22.63
C THR A 66 -7.51 -21.00 -22.07
N PHE A 67 -6.96 -19.89 -22.58
CA PHE A 67 -7.43 -18.54 -22.29
C PHE A 67 -8.36 -18.07 -23.41
N ASP A 68 -9.61 -17.78 -23.08
CA ASP A 68 -10.57 -17.19 -24.01
C ASP A 68 -10.74 -15.70 -23.70
N ILE A 69 -10.06 -14.85 -24.47
CA ILE A 69 -9.99 -13.40 -24.25
C ILE A 69 -10.51 -12.70 -25.51
N LYS A 70 -11.81 -12.41 -25.53
CA LYS A 70 -12.49 -11.80 -26.69
C LYS A 70 -12.57 -10.28 -26.61
N GLU A 71 -12.54 -9.74 -25.40
CA GLU A 71 -12.60 -8.30 -25.15
C GLU A 71 -11.73 -7.91 -23.96
N PHE A 72 -11.45 -6.62 -23.84
CA PHE A 72 -10.80 -6.04 -22.67
C PHE A 72 -11.83 -5.37 -21.75
N PRO A 73 -11.54 -5.23 -20.44
CA PRO A 73 -12.40 -4.49 -19.53
C PRO A 73 -12.65 -3.06 -20.04
N LYS A 74 -13.91 -2.70 -20.26
CA LYS A 74 -14.31 -1.39 -20.80
C LYS A 74 -14.28 -0.29 -19.74
N ASN A 75 -14.61 -0.64 -18.50
CA ASN A 75 -14.67 0.29 -17.37
C ASN A 75 -13.71 -0.16 -16.26
N TYR A 76 -12.76 0.72 -15.92
CA TYR A 76 -11.84 0.50 -14.81
C TYR A 76 -11.74 1.70 -13.86
N TYR A 77 -12.50 2.78 -14.12
CA TYR A 77 -12.63 3.93 -13.21
C TYR A 77 -13.81 3.85 -12.23
N GLY A 78 -14.47 2.69 -12.14
CA GLY A 78 -15.45 2.42 -11.09
C GLY A 78 -16.71 3.28 -11.16
N GLU A 79 -17.56 3.06 -12.16
CA GLU A 79 -18.96 3.46 -12.07
C GLU A 79 -19.85 2.31 -12.55
N ASN A 80 -20.64 1.77 -11.61
CA ASN A 80 -21.97 1.13 -11.70
C ASN A 80 -22.42 0.29 -12.92
N GLU A 81 -21.55 -0.08 -13.85
CA GLU A 81 -21.93 -0.97 -14.94
C GLU A 81 -21.74 -2.44 -14.55
N GLU A 82 -22.77 -3.24 -14.84
CA GLU A 82 -22.72 -4.69 -14.73
C GLU A 82 -21.54 -5.23 -15.55
N LEU A 83 -20.87 -6.22 -14.96
CA LEU A 83 -19.76 -6.93 -15.57
C LEU A 83 -20.28 -7.76 -16.75
N ASP A 84 -20.20 -7.21 -17.96
CA ASP A 84 -20.19 -7.99 -19.20
C ASP A 84 -18.74 -8.19 -19.63
N PHE A 85 -18.03 -9.05 -18.90
CA PHE A 85 -16.65 -9.42 -19.21
C PHE A 85 -16.51 -10.94 -19.16
N GLY A 86 -16.59 -11.56 -20.33
CA GLY A 86 -16.58 -13.02 -20.49
C GLY A 86 -15.20 -13.67 -20.62
N SER A 87 -14.10 -12.98 -20.24
CA SER A 87 -12.78 -13.60 -20.36
C SER A 87 -12.58 -14.67 -19.29
N SER A 88 -12.08 -15.82 -19.72
CA SER A 88 -11.90 -16.98 -18.84
C SER A 88 -10.60 -17.71 -19.15
N VAL A 89 -10.17 -18.50 -18.17
CA VAL A 89 -9.13 -19.51 -18.31
C VAL A 89 -9.74 -20.85 -17.97
N THR A 90 -9.50 -21.86 -18.80
CA THR A 90 -9.83 -23.26 -18.52
C THR A 90 -8.54 -24.05 -18.41
N ALA A 91 -8.35 -24.68 -17.25
CA ALA A 91 -7.26 -25.60 -17.01
C ALA A 91 -7.80 -27.04 -17.06
N GLU A 92 -7.46 -27.77 -18.12
CA GLU A 92 -7.82 -29.19 -18.30
C GLU A 92 -6.62 -30.08 -17.96
N TYR A 93 -6.76 -30.92 -16.94
CA TYR A 93 -5.77 -31.88 -16.47
C TYR A 93 -6.16 -33.29 -16.89
N ARG A 94 -5.19 -34.05 -17.41
CA ARG A 94 -5.32 -35.51 -17.59
C ARG A 94 -4.61 -36.19 -16.43
N PHE A 95 -5.40 -36.67 -15.48
CA PHE A 95 -4.89 -37.39 -14.31
C PHE A 95 -4.73 -38.87 -14.60
N TYR A 96 -3.70 -39.47 -14.01
CA TYR A 96 -3.48 -40.91 -13.95
C TYR A 96 -3.31 -41.36 -12.51
N ASN A 97 -3.99 -42.44 -12.13
CA ASN A 97 -3.81 -43.08 -10.83
C ASN A 97 -2.90 -44.32 -10.96
N PRO A 98 -1.62 -44.24 -10.54
CA PRO A 98 -0.69 -45.37 -10.61
C PRO A 98 -0.90 -46.39 -9.48
N SER A 99 -1.71 -46.07 -8.47
CA SER A 99 -1.88 -46.91 -7.28
C SER A 99 -2.74 -48.15 -7.56
N ASP A 100 -2.75 -49.07 -6.59
CA ASP A 100 -3.50 -50.31 -6.64
C ASP A 100 -4.89 -50.21 -5.99
N ALA A 101 -5.36 -49.00 -5.69
CA ALA A 101 -6.69 -48.69 -5.16
C ALA A 101 -7.30 -47.46 -5.84
N ASP A 102 -8.59 -47.24 -5.66
CA ASP A 102 -9.22 -45.98 -6.06
C ASP A 102 -8.70 -44.84 -5.19
N VAL A 103 -8.46 -43.68 -5.80
CA VAL A 103 -7.95 -42.50 -5.10
C VAL A 103 -9.00 -41.41 -5.18
N THR A 104 -9.44 -40.94 -4.02
CA THR A 104 -10.27 -39.73 -3.89
C THR A 104 -9.42 -38.63 -3.27
N ALA A 105 -9.29 -37.50 -3.94
CA ALA A 105 -8.53 -36.34 -3.49
C ALA A 105 -9.44 -35.10 -3.39
N THR A 106 -9.17 -34.24 -2.41
CA THR A 106 -9.82 -32.93 -2.28
C THR A 106 -8.94 -31.89 -2.94
N LEU A 107 -9.44 -31.34 -4.04
CA LEU A 107 -8.70 -30.40 -4.87
C LEU A 107 -9.12 -28.97 -4.54
N ALA A 108 -8.15 -28.06 -4.58
CA ALA A 108 -8.37 -26.63 -4.46
C ALA A 108 -7.73 -25.88 -5.63
N PHE A 109 -8.53 -25.09 -6.34
CA PHE A 109 -8.06 -24.25 -7.44
C PHE A 109 -8.08 -22.77 -7.00
N PRO A 110 -6.93 -22.11 -6.84
CA PRO A 110 -6.88 -20.69 -6.50
C PRO A 110 -7.17 -19.83 -7.73
N PHE A 111 -8.06 -18.85 -7.59
CA PHE A 111 -8.37 -17.91 -8.66
C PHE A 111 -8.29 -16.43 -8.25
N GLY A 112 -7.55 -16.17 -7.16
CA GLY A 112 -7.08 -14.83 -6.83
C GLY A 112 -8.03 -14.01 -5.98
N TYR A 113 -7.75 -12.71 -5.91
CA TYR A 113 -8.58 -11.71 -5.27
C TYR A 113 -9.53 -11.08 -6.28
N ALA A 114 -10.62 -10.47 -5.80
CA ALA A 114 -11.43 -9.58 -6.62
C ALA A 114 -10.54 -8.47 -7.23
N PRO A 115 -10.59 -8.24 -8.56
CA PRO A 115 -9.80 -7.20 -9.21
C PRO A 115 -10.09 -5.80 -8.65
N SER A 116 -9.10 -4.91 -8.66
CA SER A 116 -9.24 -3.59 -8.03
C SER A 116 -10.26 -2.66 -8.70
N TYR A 117 -10.73 -3.03 -9.88
CA TYR A 117 -11.67 -2.27 -10.71
C TYR A 117 -13.08 -2.88 -10.74
N ILE A 118 -13.32 -3.94 -9.97
CA ILE A 118 -14.59 -4.65 -9.92
C ILE A 118 -15.16 -4.58 -8.50
N TRP A 119 -16.46 -4.32 -8.41
CA TRP A 119 -17.19 -4.45 -7.16
C TRP A 119 -17.25 -5.90 -6.73
N ARG A 120 -16.97 -6.16 -5.45
CA ARG A 120 -16.89 -7.51 -4.91
C ARG A 120 -18.16 -8.31 -5.19
N GLU A 121 -19.33 -7.73 -4.97
CA GLU A 121 -20.61 -8.42 -5.19
C GLU A 121 -20.76 -8.88 -6.65
N SER A 122 -20.31 -8.08 -7.61
CA SER A 122 -20.27 -8.46 -9.02
C SER A 122 -19.28 -9.58 -9.31
N PHE A 123 -18.11 -9.57 -8.64
CA PHE A 123 -17.13 -10.65 -8.73
C PHE A 123 -17.68 -11.96 -8.15
N GLU A 124 -18.28 -11.94 -6.95
CA GLU A 124 -18.87 -13.11 -6.30
C GLU A 124 -19.99 -13.72 -7.16
N ASN A 125 -20.84 -12.87 -7.77
CA ASN A 125 -21.88 -13.33 -8.70
C ASN A 125 -21.27 -14.00 -9.94
N ALA A 126 -20.23 -13.41 -10.54
CA ALA A 126 -19.57 -13.98 -11.72
C ALA A 126 -18.89 -15.33 -11.39
N VAL A 127 -18.29 -15.45 -10.21
CA VAL A 127 -17.61 -16.65 -9.73
C VAL A 127 -18.58 -17.83 -9.59
N ALA A 128 -19.82 -17.59 -9.17
CA ALA A 128 -20.82 -18.63 -8.98
C ALA A 128 -21.22 -19.37 -10.27
N ASP A 129 -20.99 -18.77 -11.45
CA ASP A 129 -21.40 -19.33 -12.74
C ASP A 129 -20.36 -20.27 -13.37
N PHE A 130 -19.16 -20.33 -12.80
CA PHE A 130 -18.07 -21.13 -13.37
C PHE A 130 -18.20 -22.61 -13.05
N LYS A 131 -17.74 -23.43 -14.01
CA LYS A 131 -17.97 -24.87 -14.02
C LYS A 131 -16.67 -25.63 -13.77
N ILE A 132 -16.78 -26.64 -12.94
CA ILE A 132 -15.79 -27.69 -12.77
C ILE A 132 -16.39 -28.97 -13.33
N THR A 133 -15.63 -29.67 -14.17
CA THR A 133 -16.09 -30.92 -14.77
C THR A 133 -15.05 -32.02 -14.62
N VAL A 134 -15.53 -33.25 -14.47
CA VAL A 134 -14.72 -34.47 -14.50
C VAL A 134 -15.31 -35.37 -15.57
N ASP A 135 -14.47 -35.75 -16.54
CA ASP A 135 -14.86 -36.49 -17.74
C ASP A 135 -16.04 -35.86 -18.51
N GLY A 136 -16.09 -34.51 -18.49
CA GLY A 136 -17.13 -33.71 -19.13
C GLY A 136 -18.40 -33.52 -18.31
N GLU A 137 -18.54 -34.21 -17.18
CA GLU A 137 -19.70 -34.09 -16.30
C GLU A 137 -19.46 -33.05 -15.19
N PRO A 138 -20.41 -32.14 -14.91
CA PRO A 138 -20.28 -31.17 -13.82
C PRO A 138 -20.08 -31.82 -12.45
N VAL A 139 -19.19 -31.25 -11.65
CA VAL A 139 -18.96 -31.66 -10.26
C VAL A 139 -19.36 -30.52 -9.32
N GLU A 140 -19.96 -30.89 -8.19
CA GLU A 140 -20.27 -29.94 -7.12
C GLU A 140 -18.97 -29.36 -6.55
N SER A 141 -18.94 -28.04 -6.40
CA SER A 141 -17.80 -27.32 -5.86
C SER A 141 -18.26 -26.27 -4.86
N THR A 142 -17.36 -25.90 -3.95
CA THR A 142 -17.57 -24.85 -2.96
C THR A 142 -16.54 -23.75 -3.18
N VAL A 143 -16.99 -22.50 -3.18
CA VAL A 143 -16.08 -21.35 -3.13
C VAL A 143 -15.62 -21.16 -1.69
N ARG A 144 -14.30 -21.19 -1.48
CA ARG A 144 -13.65 -20.97 -0.18
C ARG A 144 -12.90 -19.64 -0.19
N HIS A 145 -12.79 -19.01 0.98
CA HIS A 145 -12.07 -17.75 1.13
C HIS A 145 -10.99 -17.84 2.20
N THR A 146 -9.79 -17.33 1.91
CA THR A 146 -8.68 -17.31 2.88
C THR A 146 -7.98 -15.96 2.90
N TYR A 147 -7.43 -15.58 4.05
CA TYR A 147 -6.46 -14.48 4.08
C TYR A 147 -5.14 -14.93 3.46
N SER A 148 -4.54 -14.09 2.63
CA SER A 148 -3.20 -14.31 2.08
C SER A 148 -2.38 -13.02 2.22
N PRO A 149 -1.32 -13.00 3.05
CA PRO A 149 -0.48 -11.83 3.29
C PRO A 149 0.50 -11.60 2.13
N GLY A 150 -0.02 -11.14 0.99
CA GLY A 150 0.77 -10.76 -0.18
C GLY A 150 0.63 -11.72 -1.37
N ALA A 151 1.77 -12.02 -2.01
CA ALA A 151 1.81 -12.92 -3.17
C ALA A 151 1.40 -14.34 -2.75
N PHE A 152 0.64 -14.99 -3.63
CA PHE A 152 0.18 -16.36 -3.45
C PHE A 152 1.34 -17.30 -3.13
N LYS A 153 1.12 -18.22 -2.19
CA LYS A 153 2.01 -19.34 -1.90
C LYS A 153 1.23 -20.63 -1.90
N ASN A 154 1.79 -21.71 -2.45
CA ASN A 154 1.17 -23.04 -2.40
C ASN A 154 0.79 -23.45 -0.97
N SER A 155 1.59 -23.07 0.03
CA SER A 155 1.31 -23.33 1.44
C SER A 155 0.00 -22.72 1.95
N ASP A 156 -0.55 -21.70 1.27
CA ASP A 156 -1.81 -21.07 1.66
C ASP A 156 -3.03 -21.99 1.46
N ILE A 157 -2.89 -23.10 0.72
CA ILE A 157 -3.95 -24.12 0.63
C ILE A 157 -4.31 -24.68 2.01
N SER A 158 -3.36 -24.73 2.94
CA SER A 158 -3.56 -25.17 4.33
C SER A 158 -4.44 -24.22 5.16
N ARG A 159 -4.70 -23.00 4.66
CA ARG A 159 -5.61 -22.04 5.28
C ARG A 159 -7.07 -22.35 4.98
N ILE A 160 -7.35 -23.24 4.03
CA ILE A 160 -8.70 -23.79 3.80
C ILE A 160 -9.01 -24.77 4.94
N ARG A 161 -9.89 -24.34 5.85
CA ARG A 161 -10.22 -25.09 7.08
C ARG A 161 -11.72 -25.33 7.15
N ASP A 162 -12.13 -26.57 7.37
CA ASP A 162 -13.56 -26.94 7.36
C ASP A 162 -14.28 -26.56 8.66
N ASP A 163 -13.51 -26.29 9.72
CA ASP A 163 -13.99 -25.80 11.00
C ASP A 163 -13.19 -24.55 11.43
N TYR A 164 -13.64 -23.93 12.51
CA TYR A 164 -12.98 -22.80 13.13
C TYR A 164 -11.60 -23.19 13.68
N ASP A 165 -10.60 -22.34 13.46
CA ASP A 165 -9.29 -22.50 14.07
C ASP A 165 -9.33 -22.09 15.55
N GLU A 166 -9.29 -23.10 16.43
CA GLU A 166 -9.26 -22.91 17.88
C GLU A 166 -7.86 -23.13 18.49
N SER A 167 -6.83 -23.34 17.66
CA SER A 167 -5.48 -23.72 18.10
C SER A 167 -4.67 -22.54 18.66
N GLY A 168 -4.91 -21.33 18.13
CA GLY A 168 -4.18 -20.11 18.45
C GLY A 168 -4.72 -19.32 19.64
N PHE A 169 -4.23 -18.09 19.82
CA PHE A 169 -4.72 -17.16 20.84
C PHE A 169 -6.18 -16.74 20.57
N TYR A 170 -6.49 -16.42 19.32
CA TYR A 170 -7.77 -15.85 18.87
C TYR A 170 -8.87 -16.92 18.68
N ARG A 171 -9.24 -17.61 19.76
CA ARG A 171 -10.36 -18.55 19.80
C ARG A 171 -11.71 -17.84 19.72
N ARG A 172 -12.75 -18.50 19.20
CA ARG A 172 -14.08 -17.89 19.05
C ARG A 172 -14.67 -17.39 20.36
N ASP A 173 -14.54 -18.18 21.41
CA ASP A 173 -15.09 -17.92 22.73
C ASP A 173 -14.18 -17.07 23.62
N LEU A 174 -13.04 -16.60 23.09
CA LEU A 174 -12.11 -15.76 23.82
C LEU A 174 -12.83 -14.52 24.34
N PRO A 175 -12.76 -14.23 25.66
CA PRO A 175 -13.47 -13.11 26.24
C PRO A 175 -12.88 -11.79 25.73
N VAL A 176 -13.76 -10.85 25.45
CA VAL A 176 -13.43 -9.47 25.13
C VAL A 176 -14.25 -8.55 26.02
N THR A 177 -13.57 -7.61 26.68
CA THR A 177 -14.21 -6.52 27.43
C THR A 177 -14.01 -5.21 26.68
N ALA A 178 -15.09 -4.61 26.20
CA ALA A 178 -15.10 -3.32 25.52
C ALA A 178 -15.39 -2.18 26.51
N TYR A 179 -14.51 -1.19 26.56
CA TYR A 179 -14.62 0.01 27.39
C TYR A 179 -14.92 1.23 26.52
N TYR A 180 -16.04 1.89 26.78
CA TYR A 180 -16.50 3.06 26.03
C TYR A 180 -16.15 4.34 26.78
N PHE A 181 -15.22 5.13 26.25
CA PHE A 181 -14.79 6.40 26.83
C PHE A 181 -15.34 7.57 26.04
N ARG A 182 -15.86 8.59 26.73
CA ARG A 182 -16.30 9.85 26.15
C ARG A 182 -15.40 10.99 26.57
N PHE A 183 -15.03 11.84 25.62
CA PHE A 183 -14.06 12.92 25.85
C PHE A 183 -14.72 14.29 25.98
N SER A 184 -14.12 15.15 26.80
CA SER A 184 -14.58 16.53 27.02
C SER A 184 -13.46 17.42 27.59
N GLY A 185 -13.68 18.74 27.57
CA GLY A 185 -12.74 19.73 28.12
C GLY A 185 -11.57 20.08 27.19
N ILE A 186 -11.72 19.82 25.88
CA ILE A 186 -10.73 20.09 24.85
C ILE A 186 -10.98 21.48 24.26
N ASP A 187 -9.94 22.30 24.13
CA ASP A 187 -9.98 23.56 23.38
C ASP A 187 -9.81 23.28 21.89
N GLU A 188 -10.92 23.01 21.19
CA GLU A 188 -10.94 22.60 19.79
C GLU A 188 -10.48 23.71 18.82
N GLU A 189 -10.71 24.98 19.18
CA GLU A 189 -10.23 26.11 18.37
C GLU A 189 -8.70 26.15 18.36
N LYS A 190 -8.08 25.90 19.52
CA LYS A 190 -6.63 25.91 19.66
C LYS A 190 -5.97 24.60 19.23
N TYR A 191 -6.67 23.47 19.37
CA TYR A 191 -6.16 22.12 19.10
C TYR A 191 -7.11 21.35 18.17
N PRO A 192 -7.28 21.77 16.90
CA PRO A 192 -8.19 21.12 15.96
C PRO A 192 -7.78 19.70 15.54
N ALA A 193 -6.58 19.28 15.92
CA ALA A 193 -6.04 17.94 15.66
C ALA A 193 -5.85 17.13 16.94
N ALA A 194 -6.51 17.50 18.05
CA ALA A 194 -6.32 16.87 19.34
C ALA A 194 -6.44 15.34 19.26
N THR A 195 -5.63 14.65 20.06
CA THR A 195 -5.53 13.19 20.08
C THR A 195 -5.55 12.71 21.51
N ALA A 196 -6.45 11.80 21.86
CA ALA A 196 -6.42 11.11 23.13
C ALA A 196 -5.61 9.83 22.98
N ALA A 197 -4.69 9.58 23.92
CA ALA A 197 -3.88 8.37 23.91
C ALA A 197 -3.82 7.70 25.29
N ILE A 198 -3.59 6.39 25.26
CA ILE A 198 -3.47 5.50 26.41
C ILE A 198 -2.20 4.66 26.28
N ASP A 199 -1.54 4.42 27.41
CA ASP A 199 -0.32 3.61 27.49
C ASP A 199 -0.65 2.18 27.87
N PHE A 200 -0.08 1.22 27.16
CA PHE A 200 -0.13 -0.20 27.49
C PHE A 200 1.26 -0.75 27.76
N LYS A 201 1.33 -1.76 28.61
CA LYS A 201 2.54 -2.54 28.85
C LYS A 201 2.53 -3.79 27.95
N SER A 202 3.69 -4.20 27.49
CA SER A 202 3.86 -5.42 26.69
C SER A 202 4.14 -6.68 27.54
N ASP A 203 4.15 -6.56 28.87
CA ASP A 203 4.49 -7.64 29.82
C ASP A 203 3.46 -8.80 29.88
N ARG A 204 2.34 -8.66 29.15
CA ARG A 204 1.28 -9.67 29.06
C ARG A 204 0.80 -9.92 27.64
N ALA A 205 1.60 -9.58 26.64
CA ALA A 205 1.20 -9.71 25.24
C ALA A 205 0.86 -11.16 24.84
N ASP A 206 1.29 -12.16 25.61
CA ASP A 206 0.93 -13.57 25.45
C ASP A 206 -0.51 -13.91 25.92
N ARG A 207 -1.10 -13.08 26.78
CA ARG A 207 -2.40 -13.33 27.45
C ARG A 207 -3.45 -12.25 27.19
N THR A 208 -3.03 -11.05 26.84
CA THR A 208 -3.91 -9.89 26.64
C THR A 208 -3.51 -9.13 25.37
N LYS A 209 -4.49 -8.87 24.51
CA LYS A 209 -4.36 -7.97 23.36
C LYS A 209 -5.29 -6.77 23.50
N TYR A 210 -4.95 -5.67 22.85
CA TYR A 210 -5.72 -4.44 22.86
C TYR A 210 -6.02 -3.99 21.44
N ALA A 211 -7.29 -3.66 21.19
CA ALA A 211 -7.73 -3.01 19.96
C ALA A 211 -8.41 -1.68 20.31
N ILE A 212 -8.13 -0.63 19.56
CA ILE A 212 -8.65 0.72 19.80
C ILE A 212 -9.37 1.22 18.56
N SER A 213 -10.60 1.72 18.73
CA SER A 213 -11.36 2.30 17.62
C SER A 213 -10.63 3.51 17.03
N ASP A 214 -10.51 3.54 15.70
CA ASP A 214 -9.97 4.65 14.93
C ASP A 214 -8.56 5.08 15.36
N ALA A 215 -7.75 4.12 15.84
CA ALA A 215 -6.36 4.34 16.20
C ALA A 215 -5.59 4.92 15.00
N ASN A 216 -4.97 6.07 15.19
CA ASN A 216 -4.25 6.78 14.13
C ASN A 216 -2.93 7.40 14.60
N SER A 217 -2.55 7.12 15.84
CA SER A 217 -1.31 7.59 16.47
C SER A 217 -0.68 6.45 17.26
N PHE A 218 0.62 6.24 17.07
CA PHE A 218 1.36 5.16 17.73
C PHE A 218 2.75 5.64 18.16
N ARG A 219 3.20 5.23 19.35
CA ARG A 219 4.57 5.47 19.83
C ARG A 219 5.04 4.31 20.70
N SER A 220 6.14 3.68 20.32
CA SER A 220 6.83 2.71 21.17
C SER A 220 7.38 3.38 22.43
N LEU A 221 7.24 2.71 23.56
CA LEU A 221 7.79 3.08 24.85
C LEU A 221 8.79 2.00 25.30
N LYS A 222 9.54 2.26 26.38
CA LYS A 222 10.54 1.30 26.89
C LYS A 222 9.91 -0.04 27.30
N ASP A 223 8.75 0.00 27.96
CA ASP A 223 8.08 -1.17 28.55
C ASP A 223 6.69 -1.41 27.93
N GLY A 224 6.48 -0.95 26.69
CA GLY A 224 5.19 -1.06 26.01
C GLY A 224 5.01 0.00 24.93
N TYR A 225 3.82 0.56 24.82
CA TYR A 225 3.47 1.45 23.72
C TYR A 225 2.33 2.40 24.10
N ARG A 226 2.25 3.52 23.40
CA ARG A 226 1.17 4.51 23.46
C ARG A 226 0.41 4.45 22.15
N VAL A 227 -0.91 4.26 22.23
CA VAL A 227 -1.80 4.34 21.07
C VAL A 227 -2.82 5.45 21.31
N GLY A 228 -3.13 6.20 20.27
CA GLY A 228 -4.15 7.23 20.33
C GLY A 228 -4.99 7.34 19.06
N SER A 229 -6.12 8.02 19.23
CA SER A 229 -7.06 8.35 18.17
C SER A 229 -7.37 9.85 18.23
N SER A 230 -7.60 10.46 17.07
CA SER A 230 -8.07 11.85 17.00
C SER A 230 -9.40 12.00 17.73
N VAL A 231 -9.60 13.14 18.40
CA VAL A 231 -10.72 13.32 19.32
C VAL A 231 -11.16 14.79 19.44
N ASN A 232 -12.47 15.00 19.48
CA ASN A 232 -13.16 16.24 19.84
C ASN A 232 -14.01 16.06 21.11
N ASN A 233 -14.59 17.14 21.62
CA ASN A 233 -15.55 17.05 22.71
C ASN A 233 -16.80 16.28 22.26
N GLY A 234 -17.18 15.30 23.07
CA GLY A 234 -18.30 14.42 22.75
C GLY A 234 -17.95 13.27 21.81
N ASP A 235 -16.69 13.09 21.43
CA ASP A 235 -16.28 11.87 20.72
C ASP A 235 -16.20 10.68 21.69
N LYS A 236 -16.36 9.48 21.11
CA LYS A 236 -16.27 8.19 21.80
C LYS A 236 -15.06 7.43 21.28
N ILE A 237 -14.27 6.86 22.18
CA ILE A 237 -13.25 5.86 21.83
C ILE A 237 -13.60 4.57 22.56
N VAL A 238 -13.56 3.46 21.82
CA VAL A 238 -13.74 2.11 22.35
C VAL A 238 -12.37 1.45 22.45
N VAL A 239 -12.07 0.88 23.62
CA VAL A 239 -10.91 0.02 23.81
C VAL A 239 -11.40 -1.39 24.12
N CYS A 240 -11.06 -2.34 23.27
CA CYS A 240 -11.33 -3.76 23.48
C CYS A 240 -10.11 -4.39 24.13
N VAL A 241 -10.30 -4.99 25.30
CA VAL A 241 -9.31 -5.84 25.97
C VAL A 241 -9.66 -7.29 25.67
N ILE A 242 -8.78 -7.99 24.96
CA ILE A 242 -9.01 -9.31 24.39
C ILE A 242 -8.17 -10.33 25.18
N GLY A 243 -8.80 -11.36 25.74
CA GLY A 243 -8.16 -12.36 26.59
C GLY A 243 -8.26 -12.03 28.09
N GLU A 244 -7.15 -12.13 28.83
CA GLU A 244 -7.13 -11.80 30.27
C GLU A 244 -7.45 -10.31 30.46
N ASN A 245 -8.60 -10.02 31.09
CA ASN A 245 -9.09 -8.65 31.23
C ASN A 245 -8.18 -7.82 32.15
N VAL A 246 -7.84 -6.62 31.69
CA VAL A 246 -7.14 -5.57 32.44
C VAL A 246 -8.08 -4.37 32.53
N PRO A 247 -8.66 -4.09 33.71
CA PRO A 247 -9.58 -2.98 33.89
C PRO A 247 -9.00 -1.65 33.42
N LEU A 248 -9.77 -0.94 32.60
CA LEU A 248 -9.40 0.38 32.10
C LEU A 248 -10.22 1.46 32.78
N THR A 249 -9.54 2.49 33.26
CA THR A 249 -10.13 3.64 33.96
C THR A 249 -9.84 4.93 33.20
N ALA A 250 -10.68 5.94 33.41
CA ALA A 250 -10.64 7.18 32.65
C ALA A 250 -9.36 8.01 32.86
N ASP A 251 -8.71 7.87 34.03
CA ASP A 251 -7.46 8.53 34.39
C ASP A 251 -6.24 8.01 33.62
N ARG A 252 -6.37 6.89 32.88
CA ARG A 252 -5.30 6.39 32.00
C ARG A 252 -5.12 7.19 30.71
N TRP A 253 -6.07 8.06 30.39
CA TRP A 253 -6.03 8.85 29.16
C TRP A 253 -5.26 10.16 29.34
N THR A 254 -4.46 10.50 28.34
CA THR A 254 -3.88 11.84 28.18
C THR A 254 -4.31 12.42 26.84
N VAL A 255 -4.75 13.67 26.82
CA VAL A 255 -5.05 14.40 25.59
C VAL A 255 -3.83 15.20 25.16
N TYR A 256 -3.47 15.10 23.88
CA TYR A 256 -2.33 15.76 23.26
C TYR A 256 -2.81 16.77 22.22
N SER A 257 -1.98 17.77 21.95
CA SER A 257 -2.30 18.81 20.97
C SER A 257 -2.49 18.30 19.54
N ASN A 258 -1.87 17.15 19.20
CA ASN A 258 -1.96 16.50 17.90
C ASN A 258 -1.55 15.01 17.97
N GLY A 259 -1.67 14.31 16.84
CA GLY A 259 -1.28 12.90 16.68
C GLY A 259 0.21 12.60 16.85
N GLY A 260 1.06 13.62 16.99
CA GLY A 260 2.45 13.43 17.42
C GLY A 260 2.58 12.91 18.85
N ILE A 261 1.51 13.04 19.67
CA ILE A 261 1.40 12.57 21.06
C ILE A 261 2.57 12.99 21.96
N GLU A 262 3.02 14.24 21.78
CA GLU A 262 4.19 14.81 22.48
C GLU A 262 3.82 15.81 23.58
N LYS A 263 2.87 16.71 23.28
CA LYS A 263 2.52 17.84 24.14
C LYS A 263 1.13 17.66 24.73
N PRO A 264 1.02 17.31 26.02
CA PRO A 264 -0.26 17.22 26.72
C PRO A 264 -1.00 18.57 26.73
N VAL A 265 -2.32 18.50 26.66
CA VAL A 265 -3.24 19.65 26.73
C VAL A 265 -4.42 19.32 27.64
N ALA A 266 -5.26 20.31 27.91
CA ALA A 266 -6.49 20.10 28.67
C ALA A 266 -7.45 19.18 27.89
N GLY A 267 -8.08 18.27 28.64
CA GLY A 267 -9.02 17.29 28.13
C GLY A 267 -9.15 16.14 29.12
N SER A 268 -10.31 15.49 29.14
CA SER A 268 -10.60 14.40 30.07
C SER A 268 -11.48 13.35 29.42
N ALA A 269 -11.30 12.10 29.85
CA ALA A 269 -12.17 10.99 29.51
C ALA A 269 -13.18 10.75 30.64
N ARG A 270 -14.33 10.17 30.29
CA ARG A 270 -15.27 9.53 31.22
C ARG A 270 -15.59 8.14 30.68
N LEU A 271 -15.47 7.12 31.53
CA LEU A 271 -15.97 5.78 31.21
C LEU A 271 -17.51 5.82 31.24
N GLU A 272 -18.15 5.52 30.10
CA GLU A 272 -19.61 5.50 29.98
C GLU A 272 -20.18 4.10 30.20
N GLN A 273 -19.51 3.09 29.67
CA GLN A 273 -20.02 1.72 29.65
C GLN A 273 -18.85 0.72 29.54
N THR A 274 -19.07 -0.45 30.14
CA THR A 274 -18.25 -1.65 29.94
C THR A 274 -19.17 -2.77 29.44
N VAL A 275 -18.74 -3.49 28.41
CA VAL A 275 -19.50 -4.60 27.82
C VAL A 275 -18.59 -5.81 27.67
N ASP A 276 -19.02 -6.94 28.22
CA ASP A 276 -18.36 -8.23 28.01
C ASP A 276 -19.04 -8.97 26.84
N MET A 277 -18.22 -9.54 25.96
CA MET A 277 -18.64 -10.28 24.78
C MET A 277 -17.58 -11.31 24.38
N LYS A 278 -17.89 -12.15 23.42
CA LYS A 278 -16.89 -13.07 22.81
C LYS A 278 -16.22 -12.43 21.61
N LEU A 279 -15.00 -12.87 21.30
CA LEU A 279 -14.28 -12.45 20.10
C LEU A 279 -15.10 -12.66 18.82
N SER A 280 -15.82 -13.78 18.73
CA SER A 280 -16.70 -14.05 17.59
C SER A 280 -17.79 -12.99 17.40
N GLU A 281 -18.34 -12.42 18.48
CA GLU A 281 -19.39 -11.40 18.39
C GLU A 281 -18.85 -10.10 17.77
N ILE A 282 -17.61 -9.74 18.09
CA ILE A 282 -16.95 -8.57 17.49
C ILE A 282 -16.63 -8.82 16.02
N ILE A 283 -16.00 -9.95 15.70
CA ILE A 283 -15.62 -10.29 14.32
C ILE A 283 -16.87 -10.32 13.44
N TYR A 284 -17.95 -10.95 13.91
CA TYR A 284 -19.20 -11.01 13.15
C TYR A 284 -20.00 -9.71 13.14
N GLY A 285 -19.60 -8.67 13.88
CA GLY A 285 -20.25 -7.36 13.83
C GLY A 285 -20.23 -6.72 12.44
N ASN A 286 -19.27 -7.09 11.59
CA ASN A 286 -19.14 -6.63 10.20
C ASN A 286 -19.41 -7.73 9.16
N TYR A 287 -19.90 -8.89 9.59
CA TYR A 287 -20.17 -10.01 8.69
C TYR A 287 -21.49 -9.79 7.93
N ASP A 288 -21.45 -10.05 6.63
CA ASP A 288 -22.58 -9.94 5.73
C ASP A 288 -22.92 -11.32 5.18
N GLU A 289 -24.03 -11.90 5.65
CA GLU A 289 -24.49 -13.23 5.23
C GLU A 289 -24.80 -13.31 3.73
N SER A 290 -25.12 -12.18 3.09
CA SER A 290 -25.34 -12.13 1.64
C SER A 290 -24.05 -11.98 0.84
N GLY A 291 -22.92 -11.79 1.51
CA GLY A 291 -21.65 -11.41 0.91
C GLY A 291 -20.81 -12.55 0.35
N GLY A 292 -21.35 -13.76 0.16
CA GLY A 292 -20.69 -14.91 -0.47
C GLY A 292 -19.66 -15.68 0.38
N ILE A 293 -19.15 -15.07 1.46
CA ILE A 293 -18.13 -15.68 2.33
C ILE A 293 -18.81 -16.51 3.43
N SER A 294 -18.38 -17.75 3.62
CA SER A 294 -18.90 -18.61 4.70
C SER A 294 -18.51 -18.07 6.09
N ARG A 295 -19.31 -18.36 7.13
CA ARG A 295 -19.00 -17.93 8.52
C ARG A 295 -17.69 -18.48 9.05
N VAL A 296 -17.30 -19.67 8.60
CA VAL A 296 -16.04 -20.34 8.98
C VAL A 296 -14.86 -19.63 8.33
N ASP A 297 -14.92 -19.46 7.00
CA ASP A 297 -13.85 -18.79 6.24
C ASP A 297 -13.68 -17.33 6.67
N TYR A 298 -14.78 -16.62 6.91
CA TYR A 298 -14.73 -15.23 7.39
C TYR A 298 -14.02 -15.11 8.75
N PHE A 299 -14.35 -16.00 9.70
CA PHE A 299 -13.73 -15.98 11.02
C PHE A 299 -12.26 -16.37 10.95
N ASN A 300 -11.94 -17.46 10.25
CA ASN A 300 -10.57 -17.94 10.10
C ASN A 300 -9.68 -16.93 9.37
N ALA A 301 -10.18 -16.28 8.32
CA ALA A 301 -9.46 -15.20 7.65
C ALA A 301 -9.23 -14.00 8.58
N ALA A 302 -10.22 -13.62 9.39
CA ALA A 302 -10.06 -12.55 10.37
C ALA A 302 -9.00 -12.87 11.42
N VAL A 303 -9.00 -14.11 11.95
CA VAL A 303 -7.98 -14.60 12.90
C VAL A 303 -6.59 -14.62 12.28
N ASP A 304 -6.46 -15.13 11.06
CA ASP A 304 -5.20 -15.16 10.33
C ASP A 304 -4.63 -13.74 10.12
N MET A 305 -5.50 -12.77 9.81
CA MET A 305 -5.13 -11.36 9.69
C MET A 305 -4.67 -10.76 11.02
N MET A 306 -5.46 -10.96 12.08
CA MET A 306 -5.12 -10.48 13.43
C MET A 306 -3.80 -11.08 13.93
N THR A 307 -3.52 -12.33 13.57
CA THR A 307 -2.26 -13.00 13.88
C THR A 307 -1.09 -12.42 13.09
N ALA A 308 -1.29 -12.10 11.81
CA ALA A 308 -0.27 -11.47 10.97
C ALA A 308 0.05 -10.03 11.41
N ASP A 309 -0.95 -9.28 11.86
CA ASP A 309 -0.76 -7.91 12.35
C ASP A 309 -0.05 -7.88 13.72
N ASP A 310 -0.16 -8.94 14.53
CA ASP A 310 0.51 -9.10 15.84
C ASP A 310 1.94 -9.66 15.73
N THR A 311 2.66 -9.35 14.65
CA THR A 311 4.01 -9.89 14.38
C THR A 311 5.11 -9.31 15.26
N GLU A 312 4.87 -8.18 15.93
CA GLU A 312 5.85 -7.56 16.85
C GLU A 312 5.66 -7.99 18.32
N GLY A 313 4.66 -8.83 18.62
CA GLY A 313 4.40 -9.30 19.98
C GLY A 313 4.09 -8.16 20.97
N LEU A 314 3.67 -7.00 20.45
CA LEU A 314 3.40 -5.82 21.27
C LEU A 314 2.10 -5.95 22.04
N GLY A 315 1.16 -6.77 21.58
CA GLY A 315 -0.15 -6.90 22.20
C GLY A 315 -1.17 -5.88 21.68
N PHE A 316 -0.87 -5.15 20.61
CA PHE A 316 -1.80 -4.31 19.88
C PHE A 316 -2.27 -5.01 18.61
N VAL A 317 -3.57 -4.98 18.33
CA VAL A 317 -4.15 -5.60 17.13
C VAL A 317 -5.31 -4.77 16.61
N ASP A 318 -5.50 -4.75 15.30
CA ASP A 318 -6.68 -4.17 14.66
C ASP A 318 -7.70 -5.25 14.31
N PHE A 319 -8.98 -4.96 14.52
CA PHE A 319 -10.04 -5.80 13.97
C PHE A 319 -10.11 -5.60 12.45
N PRO A 320 -10.20 -6.68 11.65
CA PRO A 320 -10.34 -6.59 10.21
C PRO A 320 -11.55 -5.74 9.80
N THR A 321 -11.31 -4.73 8.97
CA THR A 321 -12.39 -3.88 8.44
C THR A 321 -13.10 -4.58 7.28
N LYS A 322 -14.34 -4.17 6.96
CA LYS A 322 -15.07 -4.68 5.78
C LYS A 322 -14.24 -4.59 4.48
N ASN A 323 -13.47 -3.52 4.32
CA ASN A 323 -12.59 -3.32 3.16
C ASN A 323 -11.36 -4.24 3.14
N ARG A 324 -10.84 -4.67 4.29
CA ARG A 324 -9.79 -5.70 4.29
C ARG A 324 -10.40 -7.09 4.05
N MET A 325 -11.57 -7.36 4.63
CA MET A 325 -12.30 -8.61 4.44
C MET A 325 -12.85 -8.78 3.02
N SER A 326 -12.94 -7.72 2.20
CA SER A 326 -13.29 -7.83 0.78
C SER A 326 -12.14 -8.26 -0.11
N ARG A 327 -10.92 -8.40 0.42
CA ARG A 327 -9.71 -8.75 -0.32
C ARG A 327 -9.17 -10.12 0.12
N LEU A 328 -10.03 -11.13 0.13
CA LEU A 328 -9.66 -12.51 0.40
C LEU A 328 -9.30 -13.25 -0.89
N MET A 329 -8.42 -14.25 -0.77
CA MET A 329 -8.11 -15.19 -1.82
C MET A 329 -9.29 -16.16 -1.99
N HIS A 330 -9.69 -16.41 -3.22
CA HIS A 330 -10.78 -17.33 -3.54
C HIS A 330 -10.25 -18.65 -4.08
N TRP A 331 -10.95 -19.72 -3.73
CA TRP A 331 -10.62 -21.08 -4.13
C TRP A 331 -11.86 -21.84 -4.55
N TYR A 332 -11.78 -22.64 -5.61
CA TYR A 332 -12.76 -23.68 -5.84
C TYR A 332 -12.29 -24.96 -5.15
N GLU A 333 -13.07 -25.46 -4.22
CA GLU A 333 -12.85 -26.75 -3.56
C GLU A 333 -13.83 -27.80 -4.07
N TYR A 334 -13.32 -28.97 -4.44
CA TYR A 334 -14.12 -30.08 -4.94
C TYR A 334 -13.39 -31.41 -4.77
N LYS A 335 -14.10 -32.53 -4.95
CA LYS A 335 -13.51 -33.87 -4.88
C LYS A 335 -13.34 -34.45 -6.28
N LEU A 336 -12.20 -35.09 -6.50
CA LEU A 336 -11.92 -35.91 -7.67
C LEU A 336 -11.71 -37.35 -7.24
N THR A 337 -12.34 -38.30 -7.91
CA THR A 337 -12.05 -39.74 -7.74
C THR A 337 -11.52 -40.32 -9.03
N VAL A 338 -10.34 -40.94 -8.97
CA VAL A 338 -9.71 -41.62 -10.11
C VAL A 338 -9.60 -43.12 -9.79
N PRO A 339 -10.23 -44.01 -10.58
CA PRO A 339 -10.18 -45.45 -10.33
C PRO A 339 -8.75 -46.00 -10.33
N LYS A 340 -8.53 -47.12 -9.65
CA LYS A 340 -7.27 -47.89 -9.69
C LYS A 340 -6.76 -48.07 -11.12
N GLY A 341 -5.52 -47.62 -11.40
CA GLY A 341 -4.92 -47.74 -12.73
C GLY A 341 -5.65 -46.94 -13.83
N GLY A 342 -6.63 -46.11 -13.44
CA GLY A 342 -7.51 -45.36 -14.31
C GLY A 342 -7.01 -43.96 -14.62
N ARG A 343 -7.81 -43.23 -15.40
CA ARG A 343 -7.59 -41.83 -15.78
C ARG A 343 -8.87 -41.04 -15.58
N ALA A 344 -8.71 -39.73 -15.38
CA ALA A 344 -9.80 -38.77 -15.38
C ALA A 344 -9.37 -37.50 -16.10
N VAL A 345 -10.29 -36.86 -16.81
CA VAL A 345 -10.11 -35.54 -17.41
C VAL A 345 -10.81 -34.52 -16.52
N ASN A 346 -10.04 -33.69 -15.82
CA ASN A 346 -10.57 -32.67 -14.93
C ASN A 346 -10.39 -31.29 -15.57
N ALA A 347 -11.48 -30.55 -15.76
CA ALA A 347 -11.42 -29.19 -16.28
C ALA A 347 -12.01 -28.19 -15.30
N VAL A 348 -11.22 -27.15 -14.96
CA VAL A 348 -11.63 -26.03 -14.12
C VAL A 348 -11.65 -24.77 -14.97
N THR A 349 -12.81 -24.14 -15.11
CA THR A 349 -12.92 -22.81 -15.71
C THR A 349 -13.00 -21.75 -14.62
N ALA A 350 -12.23 -20.68 -14.76
CA ALA A 350 -12.22 -19.55 -13.85
C ALA A 350 -12.21 -18.22 -14.64
N PRO A 351 -12.63 -17.10 -14.03
CA PRO A 351 -12.53 -15.82 -14.70
C PRO A 351 -11.06 -15.42 -14.87
N ALA A 352 -10.73 -14.79 -15.99
CA ALA A 352 -9.38 -14.31 -16.28
C ALA A 352 -9.39 -12.78 -16.35
N TYR A 353 -9.14 -12.12 -15.22
CA TYR A 353 -9.10 -10.65 -15.16
C TYR A 353 -7.66 -10.11 -15.27
N PRO A 354 -7.34 -9.29 -16.28
CA PRO A 354 -6.00 -8.76 -16.45
C PRO A 354 -5.68 -7.64 -15.48
N SER A 355 -4.39 -7.45 -15.22
CA SER A 355 -3.88 -6.15 -14.78
C SER A 355 -3.82 -5.19 -15.95
N ILE A 356 -4.16 -3.92 -15.73
CA ILE A 356 -4.33 -2.92 -16.78
C ILE A 356 -3.26 -1.83 -16.61
N ASP A 357 -2.41 -1.65 -17.61
CA ASP A 357 -1.41 -0.57 -17.67
C ASP A 357 -1.78 0.47 -18.73
N THR A 358 -2.28 1.63 -18.26
CA THR A 358 -2.64 2.79 -19.09
C THR A 358 -1.51 3.80 -19.23
N LEU A 359 -0.29 3.48 -18.76
CA LEU A 359 0.91 4.20 -19.20
C LEU A 359 1.21 3.92 -20.67
N TYR A 360 0.60 2.88 -21.25
CA TYR A 360 0.66 2.60 -22.67
C TYR A 360 -0.58 3.14 -23.38
N SER A 361 -0.38 3.56 -24.64
CA SER A 361 -1.45 3.97 -25.54
C SER A 361 -1.37 3.18 -26.85
N PRO A 362 -2.34 2.30 -27.15
CA PRO A 362 -3.44 1.87 -26.27
C PRO A 362 -2.96 1.09 -25.04
N ALA A 363 -3.84 0.92 -24.04
CA ALA A 363 -3.51 0.25 -22.77
C ALA A 363 -3.04 -1.19 -22.99
N VAL A 364 -2.19 -1.67 -22.07
CA VAL A 364 -1.64 -3.04 -22.07
C VAL A 364 -2.31 -3.85 -20.97
N TYR A 365 -2.71 -5.08 -21.29
CA TYR A 365 -3.44 -5.97 -20.39
C TYR A 365 -2.59 -7.20 -20.09
N GLU A 366 -2.12 -7.32 -18.86
CA GLU A 366 -1.25 -8.41 -18.40
C GLU A 366 -2.07 -9.49 -17.70
N TYR A 367 -1.91 -10.73 -18.14
CA TYR A 367 -2.51 -11.92 -17.54
C TYR A 367 -1.41 -12.72 -16.85
N VAL A 368 -1.69 -13.18 -15.62
CA VAL A 368 -0.76 -14.00 -14.82
C VAL A 368 -1.48 -15.28 -14.42
N TYR A 369 -0.81 -16.40 -14.68
CA TYR A 369 -1.23 -17.73 -14.25
C TYR A 369 -0.09 -18.41 -13.48
N LEU A 370 -0.37 -18.76 -12.24
CA LEU A 370 0.60 -19.37 -11.35
C LEU A 370 0.65 -20.88 -11.60
N LEU A 371 1.72 -21.33 -12.24
CA LEU A 371 2.06 -22.72 -12.51
C LEU A 371 2.70 -23.42 -11.30
N SER A 372 3.22 -22.66 -10.33
CA SER A 372 3.93 -23.23 -9.18
C SER A 372 3.15 -24.24 -8.35
N PRO A 373 1.80 -24.19 -8.17
CA PRO A 373 1.09 -25.31 -7.53
C PRO A 373 1.23 -26.64 -8.24
N ALA A 374 1.35 -26.64 -9.56
CA ALA A 374 1.45 -27.87 -10.33
C ALA A 374 2.75 -28.64 -10.02
N SER A 375 3.75 -27.99 -9.44
CA SER A 375 4.98 -28.64 -8.96
C SER A 375 4.77 -29.56 -7.75
N THR A 376 3.61 -29.49 -7.08
CA THR A 376 3.27 -30.33 -5.91
C THR A 376 2.77 -31.72 -6.29
N TRP A 377 2.41 -31.95 -7.56
CA TRP A 377 2.00 -33.26 -8.05
C TRP A 377 3.17 -34.24 -8.06
N ALA A 378 2.89 -35.52 -7.80
CA ALA A 378 3.90 -36.59 -7.80
C ALA A 378 4.69 -36.65 -9.12
N LYS A 379 4.02 -36.32 -10.22
CA LYS A 379 4.62 -36.15 -11.55
C LYS A 379 3.79 -35.19 -12.38
N PHE A 380 4.47 -34.42 -13.22
CA PHE A 380 3.84 -33.54 -14.19
C PHE A 380 4.43 -33.76 -15.59
N GLY A 381 3.57 -33.98 -16.58
CA GLY A 381 3.94 -34.21 -17.97
C GLY A 381 3.92 -32.94 -18.81
N THR A 382 3.25 -32.97 -19.97
CA THR A 382 3.30 -31.87 -20.94
C THR A 382 2.35 -30.72 -20.58
N LEU A 383 2.76 -29.49 -20.86
CA LEU A 383 1.92 -28.30 -20.73
C LEU A 383 1.66 -27.71 -22.12
N GLU A 384 0.39 -27.63 -22.52
CA GLU A 384 -0.05 -26.89 -23.70
C GLU A 384 -0.82 -25.64 -23.27
N ILE A 385 -0.49 -24.51 -23.88
CA ILE A 385 -1.11 -23.23 -23.60
C ILE A 385 -1.70 -22.69 -24.90
N VAL A 386 -2.97 -22.32 -24.88
CA VAL A 386 -3.72 -21.75 -25.99
C VAL A 386 -4.32 -20.43 -25.54
N VAL A 387 -4.09 -19.36 -26.29
CA VAL A 387 -4.67 -18.05 -26.05
C VAL A 387 -5.51 -17.68 -27.26
N ASN A 388 -6.84 -17.77 -27.11
CA ASN A 388 -7.81 -17.44 -28.15
C ASN A 388 -8.19 -15.96 -28.06
N THR A 389 -7.57 -15.13 -28.89
CA THR A 389 -7.72 -13.68 -28.81
C THR A 389 -7.59 -12.98 -30.16
N PRO A 390 -8.36 -11.90 -30.41
CA PRO A 390 -8.15 -11.05 -31.58
C PRO A 390 -7.00 -10.04 -31.41
N TYR A 391 -6.38 -9.98 -30.23
CA TYR A 391 -5.40 -8.95 -29.86
C TYR A 391 -3.96 -9.37 -30.13
N PHE A 392 -3.05 -8.40 -30.10
CA PHE A 392 -1.62 -8.63 -30.26
C PHE A 392 -0.99 -9.01 -28.93
N MET A 393 -0.31 -10.15 -28.89
CA MET A 393 0.62 -10.48 -27.82
C MET A 393 1.91 -9.67 -27.98
N LEU A 394 2.36 -9.06 -26.89
CA LEU A 394 3.54 -8.18 -26.88
C LEU A 394 4.80 -8.91 -26.43
N ASP A 395 5.92 -8.61 -27.09
CA ASP A 395 7.25 -9.05 -26.67
C ASP A 395 7.66 -8.30 -25.40
N GLY A 396 7.82 -9.00 -24.27
CA GLY A 396 8.39 -8.39 -23.06
C GLY A 396 7.79 -8.78 -21.71
N THR A 397 6.92 -9.79 -21.63
CA THR A 397 6.54 -10.32 -20.32
C THR A 397 7.65 -11.17 -19.73
N LYS A 398 7.96 -10.93 -18.46
CA LYS A 398 8.83 -11.79 -17.64
C LYS A 398 8.12 -13.10 -17.32
N SER A 399 7.79 -13.87 -18.35
CA SER A 399 7.16 -15.18 -18.23
C SER A 399 8.22 -16.25 -18.18
N ALA A 400 7.92 -17.35 -17.49
CA ALA A 400 8.68 -18.59 -17.58
C ALA A 400 8.67 -19.18 -19.02
N THR A 401 7.78 -18.69 -19.89
CA THR A 401 7.78 -18.99 -21.32
C THR A 401 8.54 -17.91 -22.10
N ASP A 402 9.72 -18.22 -22.63
CA ASP A 402 10.38 -17.34 -23.62
C ASP A 402 9.39 -17.04 -24.75
N VAL A 403 9.29 -15.77 -25.16
CA VAL A 403 8.43 -15.30 -26.25
C VAL A 403 8.64 -16.13 -27.52
N LYS A 404 9.85 -16.66 -27.74
CA LYS A 404 10.17 -17.55 -28.87
C LYS A 404 9.40 -18.87 -28.90
N ASN A 405 8.87 -19.31 -27.76
CA ASN A 405 8.10 -20.54 -27.65
C ASN A 405 6.63 -20.36 -28.06
N TRP A 406 6.21 -19.14 -28.38
CA TRP A 406 4.86 -18.83 -28.82
C TRP A 406 4.76 -18.85 -30.34
N VAL A 407 3.76 -19.56 -30.84
CA VAL A 407 3.42 -19.64 -32.26
C VAL A 407 2.08 -18.96 -32.46
N LYS A 408 2.05 -17.97 -33.38
CA LYS A 408 0.79 -17.35 -33.79
C LYS A 408 -0.07 -18.37 -34.55
N THR A 409 -1.32 -18.50 -34.15
CA THR A 409 -2.32 -19.37 -34.77
C THR A 409 -3.39 -18.53 -35.49
N GLU A 410 -4.35 -19.17 -36.15
CA GLU A 410 -5.49 -18.49 -36.78
C GLU A 410 -6.32 -17.70 -35.76
N ASN A 411 -6.47 -18.23 -34.55
CA ASN A 411 -7.37 -17.69 -33.51
C ASN A 411 -6.63 -17.01 -32.35
N GLY A 412 -5.31 -16.86 -32.44
CA GLY A 412 -4.49 -16.22 -31.41
C GLY A 412 -3.08 -16.80 -31.33
N TYR A 413 -2.74 -17.44 -30.21
CA TYR A 413 -1.38 -17.90 -29.91
C TYR A 413 -1.37 -19.26 -29.21
N GLY A 414 -0.31 -20.04 -29.43
CA GLY A 414 -0.12 -21.32 -28.76
C GLY A 414 1.33 -21.55 -28.33
N CYS A 415 1.52 -22.25 -27.22
CA CYS A 415 2.81 -22.66 -26.69
C CYS A 415 2.73 -24.12 -26.24
N LYS A 416 3.73 -24.94 -26.56
CA LYS A 416 3.81 -26.34 -26.11
C LYS A 416 5.13 -26.55 -25.39
N LEU A 417 5.04 -27.10 -24.18
CA LEU A 417 6.17 -27.38 -23.31
C LEU A 417 6.14 -28.86 -22.92
N SER A 418 7.32 -29.47 -22.85
CA SER A 418 7.46 -30.89 -22.48
C SER A 418 7.37 -31.13 -20.97
N ALA A 419 7.47 -30.07 -20.17
CA ALA A 419 7.41 -30.05 -18.70
C ALA A 419 6.99 -28.65 -18.21
N LEU A 420 6.76 -28.51 -16.90
CA LEU A 420 6.59 -27.19 -16.28
C LEU A 420 7.85 -26.33 -16.45
N PRO A 421 7.70 -25.06 -16.85
CA PRO A 421 8.82 -24.13 -16.94
C PRO A 421 9.23 -23.61 -15.55
N ASP A 422 10.44 -23.06 -15.44
CA ASP A 422 10.91 -22.39 -14.22
C ASP A 422 10.23 -21.02 -14.06
N GLY A 423 9.22 -20.95 -13.18
CA GLY A 423 8.50 -19.74 -12.84
C GLY A 423 7.05 -19.72 -13.32
N GLU A 424 6.43 -18.54 -13.26
CA GLU A 424 5.00 -18.36 -13.55
C GLU A 424 4.75 -17.94 -15.01
N LEU A 425 3.56 -18.28 -15.51
CA LEU A 425 3.10 -17.88 -16.83
C LEU A 425 2.59 -16.43 -16.77
N ALA A 426 3.13 -15.57 -17.62
CA ALA A 426 2.64 -14.21 -17.81
C ALA A 426 2.63 -13.81 -19.29
N PHE A 427 1.56 -13.19 -19.78
CA PHE A 427 1.53 -12.64 -21.12
C PHE A 427 0.71 -11.36 -21.18
N SER A 428 1.11 -10.46 -22.07
CA SER A 428 0.47 -9.16 -22.23
C SER A 428 -0.18 -9.06 -23.60
N LEU A 429 -1.43 -8.60 -23.61
CA LEU A 429 -2.22 -8.36 -24.81
C LEU A 429 -2.47 -6.86 -24.99
N CYS A 430 -2.56 -6.44 -26.25
CA CYS A 430 -2.90 -5.07 -26.61
C CYS A 430 -3.64 -5.01 -27.95
N SER A 431 -4.48 -3.99 -28.13
CA SER A 431 -5.15 -3.73 -29.42
C SER A 431 -4.19 -3.22 -30.51
N SER A 432 -2.96 -2.87 -30.15
CA SER A 432 -1.87 -2.50 -31.06
C SER A 432 -0.67 -3.41 -30.87
N ALA A 433 0.00 -3.79 -31.96
CA ALA A 433 1.26 -4.55 -31.91
C ALA A 433 2.43 -3.74 -31.31
N SER A 434 2.32 -2.41 -31.33
CA SER A 434 3.36 -1.49 -30.86
C SER A 434 2.72 -0.37 -30.05
N PRO A 435 2.26 -0.63 -28.81
CA PRO A 435 1.70 0.42 -27.97
C PRO A 435 2.80 1.39 -27.54
N GLU A 436 2.48 2.69 -27.55
CA GLU A 436 3.42 3.72 -27.15
C GLU A 436 3.37 3.91 -25.64
N LYS A 437 4.52 3.71 -24.98
CA LYS A 437 4.66 4.08 -23.57
C LYS A 437 4.62 5.59 -23.46
N GLN A 438 3.55 6.13 -22.88
CA GLN A 438 3.42 7.53 -22.55
C GLN A 438 4.51 7.89 -21.55
N ARG A 439 5.55 8.57 -22.04
CA ARG A 439 6.60 9.11 -21.18
C ARG A 439 6.00 10.25 -20.37
N TYR A 440 6.31 10.27 -19.08
CA TYR A 440 6.15 11.48 -18.28
C TYR A 440 6.89 12.60 -19.02
N ASN A 441 6.17 13.62 -19.49
CA ASN A 441 6.78 14.71 -20.25
C ASN A 441 7.70 15.50 -19.31
N GLY A 442 8.97 15.12 -19.25
CA GLY A 442 10.06 15.89 -18.64
C GLY A 442 10.20 17.28 -19.25
N ALA A 443 9.53 17.56 -20.37
CA ALA A 443 9.33 18.89 -20.92
C ALA A 443 8.71 19.85 -19.90
N HIS A 444 7.76 19.40 -19.07
CA HIS A 444 7.20 20.26 -18.01
C HIS A 444 8.24 20.54 -16.93
N ALA A 445 9.03 19.54 -16.50
CA ALA A 445 10.10 19.76 -15.53
C ALA A 445 11.21 20.67 -16.08
N ALA A 446 11.60 20.52 -17.35
CA ALA A 446 12.60 21.33 -18.01
C ALA A 446 12.11 22.77 -18.27
N VAL A 447 10.87 22.95 -18.71
CA VAL A 447 10.24 24.27 -18.91
C VAL A 447 10.06 24.97 -17.56
N SER A 448 9.60 24.26 -16.53
CA SER A 448 9.50 24.81 -15.17
C SER A 448 10.88 25.17 -14.61
N ALA A 449 11.93 24.37 -14.84
CA ALA A 449 13.30 24.71 -14.43
C ALA A 449 13.84 25.96 -15.16
N VAL A 450 13.57 26.10 -16.46
CA VAL A 450 13.96 27.29 -17.24
C VAL A 450 13.21 28.53 -16.75
N ILE A 451 11.91 28.42 -16.48
CA ILE A 451 11.10 29.52 -15.93
C ILE A 451 11.62 29.93 -14.55
N ILE A 452 11.91 28.97 -13.67
CA ILE A 452 12.49 29.22 -12.34
C ILE A 452 13.86 29.94 -12.45
N LEU A 453 14.72 29.51 -13.36
CA LEU A 453 16.04 30.13 -13.61
C LEU A 453 15.92 31.56 -14.13
N VAL A 454 14.99 31.83 -15.06
CA VAL A 454 14.74 33.18 -15.59
C VAL A 454 14.19 34.09 -14.49
N CYS A 455 13.27 33.58 -13.65
CA CYS A 455 12.73 34.30 -12.50
C CYS A 455 13.79 34.63 -11.44
N LEU A 456 14.67 33.69 -11.12
CA LEU A 456 15.82 33.91 -10.23
C LEU A 456 16.79 34.96 -10.79
N GLY A 457 17.08 34.92 -12.09
CA GLY A 457 17.90 35.92 -12.77
C GLY A 457 17.30 37.33 -12.70
N ALA A 458 15.99 37.46 -12.90
CA ALA A 458 15.28 38.73 -12.79
C ALA A 458 15.28 39.27 -11.34
N LEU A 459 15.14 38.40 -10.35
CA LEU A 459 15.22 38.77 -8.93
C LEU A 459 16.61 39.31 -8.56
N VAL A 460 17.67 38.64 -9.00
CA VAL A 460 19.06 39.09 -8.75
C VAL A 460 19.32 40.43 -9.42
N ALA A 461 18.87 40.64 -10.66
CA ALA A 461 18.99 41.93 -11.34
C ALA A 461 18.24 43.05 -10.60
N ALA A 462 17.03 42.78 -10.11
CA ALA A 462 16.25 43.73 -9.32
C ALA A 462 16.93 44.09 -7.99
N ILE A 463 17.55 43.11 -7.31
CA ILE A 463 18.35 43.34 -6.10
C ILE A 463 19.54 44.24 -6.42
N ILE A 464 20.31 43.93 -7.46
CA ILE A 464 21.49 44.72 -7.86
C ILE A 464 21.11 46.18 -8.13
N VAL A 465 20.07 46.41 -8.93
CA VAL A 465 19.56 47.76 -9.24
C VAL A 465 19.07 48.45 -7.96
N GLY A 466 18.34 47.74 -7.09
CA GLY A 466 17.91 48.23 -5.79
C GLY A 466 19.07 48.68 -4.90
N THR A 467 20.13 47.86 -4.79
CA THR A 467 21.35 48.22 -4.06
C THR A 467 22.09 49.41 -4.68
N ALA A 468 22.20 49.48 -6.00
CA ALA A 468 22.84 50.62 -6.67
C ALA A 468 22.10 51.92 -6.40
N ILE A 469 20.76 51.91 -6.48
CA ILE A 469 19.91 53.05 -6.13
C ILE A 469 20.06 53.40 -4.65
N PHE A 470 20.08 52.41 -3.76
CA PHE A 470 20.28 52.63 -2.33
C PHE A 470 21.64 53.28 -2.03
N VAL A 471 22.72 52.80 -2.63
CA VAL A 471 24.07 53.37 -2.48
C VAL A 471 24.12 54.80 -3.03
N LEU A 472 23.48 55.06 -4.16
CA LEU A 472 23.40 56.39 -4.75
C LEU A 472 22.63 57.36 -3.84
N VAL A 473 21.48 56.95 -3.32
CA VAL A 473 20.67 57.74 -2.38
C VAL A 473 21.42 57.95 -1.06
N TYR A 474 22.05 56.91 -0.51
CA TYR A 474 22.84 56.98 0.72
C TYR A 474 24.04 57.94 0.56
N SER A 475 24.77 57.86 -0.55
CA SER A 475 25.90 58.75 -0.83
C SER A 475 25.47 60.22 -0.98
N LEU A 476 24.32 60.48 -1.63
CA LEU A 476 23.72 61.81 -1.74
C LEU A 476 23.26 62.36 -0.37
N LEU A 477 22.70 61.51 0.50
CA LEU A 477 22.31 61.88 1.87
C LEU A 477 23.53 62.14 2.75
N ARG A 478 24.62 61.36 2.61
CA ARG A 478 25.89 61.55 3.34
C ARG A 478 26.58 62.86 2.96
N ARG A 479 26.58 63.22 1.67
CA ARG A 479 27.07 64.53 1.18
C ARG A 479 26.29 65.70 1.81
N LYS A 480 24.97 65.55 1.99
CA LYS A 480 24.10 66.56 2.64
C LYS A 480 24.30 66.67 4.16
N LYS A 481 24.77 65.61 4.82
CA LYS A 481 25.08 65.61 6.27
C LYS A 481 26.45 66.25 6.55
N ARG A 482 27.44 66.06 5.68
CA ARG A 482 28.74 66.75 5.76
C ARG A 482 28.65 68.27 5.52
N SER A 483 27.65 68.75 4.79
CA SER A 483 27.44 70.19 4.58
C SER A 483 26.64 70.90 5.71
N ARG A 484 26.20 70.17 6.75
CA ARG A 484 25.31 70.70 7.81
C ARG A 484 25.82 70.51 9.25
N GLY A 485 27.00 69.93 9.45
CA GLY A 485 27.56 69.65 10.78
C GLY A 485 28.96 70.23 10.95
N GLY A 486 29.10 71.55 10.88
CA GLY A 486 30.28 72.27 11.34
C GLY A 486 29.92 73.17 12.52
N VAL A 487 30.73 73.10 13.58
CA VAL A 487 30.93 74.06 14.69
C VAL A 487 30.34 73.68 16.08
N LYS A 488 31.28 73.25 16.97
CA LYS A 488 31.50 73.51 18.43
C LYS A 488 30.39 73.14 19.43
N THR A 489 30.61 72.72 20.69
CA THR A 489 31.66 72.91 21.73
C THR A 489 31.64 71.72 22.73
N GLY A 490 32.72 71.53 23.49
CA GLY A 490 32.85 70.48 24.51
C GLY A 490 32.28 70.77 25.90
N PHE A 491 32.83 70.02 26.88
CA PHE A 491 32.62 69.96 28.33
C PHE A 491 31.57 68.98 28.88
N GLY A 492 32.05 68.11 29.79
CA GLY A 492 31.31 67.74 31.00
C GLY A 492 31.10 66.25 31.22
N ALA A 493 32.02 65.62 31.97
CA ALA A 493 31.94 64.25 32.43
C ALA A 493 30.84 64.02 33.49
N ASN A 494 30.24 62.83 33.50
CA ASN A 494 30.05 62.01 34.70
C ASN A 494 29.68 60.56 34.30
N LYS A 495 30.51 59.60 34.73
CA LYS A 495 30.21 58.15 34.90
C LYS A 495 29.84 57.91 36.40
N PRO A 496 29.50 56.71 36.94
CA PRO A 496 29.39 55.34 36.36
C PRO A 496 28.16 54.50 36.83
N SER A 497 27.92 53.34 36.20
CA SER A 497 27.69 51.99 36.82
C SER A 497 27.20 50.98 35.76
N ASP A 498 28.06 50.03 35.36
CA ASP A 498 27.94 48.55 35.55
C ASP A 498 26.88 47.90 34.62
N TYR A 499 27.18 46.98 33.68
CA TYR A 499 27.95 45.73 33.76
C TYR A 499 28.55 45.33 32.38
N PHE A 500 29.83 44.93 32.42
CA PHE A 500 30.60 43.93 31.65
C PHE A 500 30.71 43.94 30.10
N THR A 501 31.98 44.07 29.69
CA THR A 501 32.59 43.92 28.36
C THR A 501 33.38 42.61 28.24
N GLU A 502 33.43 42.09 27.01
CA GLU A 502 34.29 41.01 26.53
C GLU A 502 35.78 41.37 26.39
N GLU A 503 36.57 40.30 26.41
CA GLU A 503 37.84 40.04 25.72
C GLU A 503 39.19 40.57 26.24
N ASN A 504 40.08 39.60 26.47
CA ASN A 504 41.43 39.65 25.91
C ASN A 504 42.04 38.24 25.77
N LEU A 505 42.81 38.07 24.67
CA LEU A 505 43.93 37.12 24.40
C LEU A 505 43.57 35.78 23.71
N VAL A 506 44.30 35.23 22.72
CA VAL A 506 45.49 35.62 21.92
C VAL A 506 45.64 34.60 20.74
N LYS A 507 46.34 35.04 19.69
CA LYS A 507 46.81 34.34 18.46
C LYS A 507 47.61 33.03 18.66
N SER A 508 47.62 32.17 17.64
CA SER A 508 48.82 31.54 17.00
C SER A 508 48.36 30.66 15.81
N GLU A 509 48.73 31.01 14.57
CA GLU A 509 49.84 30.46 13.74
C GLU A 509 49.61 29.07 13.12
N LYS A 510 49.65 29.03 11.78
CA LYS A 510 50.01 27.85 10.96
C LYS A 510 51.54 27.72 10.94
N PRO A 511 52.10 26.51 10.73
CA PRO A 511 52.71 26.27 9.41
C PRO A 511 52.69 24.80 8.88
N ASP A 512 52.75 24.73 7.55
CA ASP A 512 53.44 23.84 6.60
C ASP A 512 53.35 22.29 6.54
N LYS A 513 53.09 21.83 5.30
CA LYS A 513 53.71 20.77 4.46
C LYS A 513 54.18 19.44 5.09
N SER A 514 53.77 18.31 4.49
CA SER A 514 54.51 17.59 3.42
C SER A 514 53.99 16.15 3.21
N ASP A 515 53.88 15.79 1.92
CA ASP A 515 54.27 14.55 1.25
C ASP A 515 53.67 13.16 1.60
N ASP A 516 53.18 12.53 0.51
CA ASP A 516 53.48 11.16 0.05
C ASP A 516 53.09 9.93 0.89
N LYS A 517 52.10 9.14 0.39
CA LYS A 517 52.32 7.91 -0.42
C LYS A 517 51.13 6.93 -0.42
N GLU A 518 50.78 6.53 -1.64
CA GLU A 518 50.40 5.18 -2.11
C GLU A 518 50.63 3.96 -1.18
N GLN A 519 49.63 3.07 -1.13
CA GLN A 519 49.67 1.61 -1.45
C GLN A 519 48.38 0.95 -0.89
N THR A 520 47.43 0.45 -1.69
CA THR A 520 47.34 -0.90 -2.34
C THR A 520 47.39 -2.11 -1.39
N GLY A 521 46.39 -3.01 -1.55
CA GLY A 521 46.33 -4.39 -1.01
C GLY A 521 45.02 -4.64 -0.23
N GLN A 522 44.01 -5.37 -0.72
CA GLN A 522 43.91 -6.85 -0.76
C GLN A 522 44.50 -7.49 0.52
N ASP A 523 43.80 -8.34 1.27
CA ASP A 523 43.04 -9.50 0.83
C ASP A 523 42.24 -10.11 2.01
N GLY A 524 41.19 -10.87 1.67
CA GLY A 524 41.03 -12.24 2.17
C GLY A 524 40.46 -12.56 3.57
N SER A 525 39.38 -13.35 3.51
CA SER A 525 39.03 -14.51 4.37
C SER A 525 38.57 -14.26 5.81
N ASP A 526 37.31 -14.52 6.13
CA ASP A 526 36.66 -15.81 6.44
C ASP A 526 36.78 -16.18 7.93
N VAL A 527 35.66 -16.63 8.51
CA VAL A 527 35.51 -17.83 9.35
C VAL A 527 34.26 -17.70 10.25
N SER A 528 33.31 -18.59 9.97
CA SER A 528 32.24 -19.18 10.78
C SER A 528 32.12 -18.84 12.27
N GLN A 529 30.88 -18.58 12.70
CA GLN A 529 30.09 -19.51 13.53
C GLN A 529 28.60 -19.27 13.34
#